data_AF-A0A2V7Y4C3-F1
#
_entry.id   AF-A0A2V7Y4C3-F1
#
_cell.length_a   1.000
_cell.length_b   1.000
_cell.length_c   1.000
_cell.angle_alpha   90.00
_cell.angle_beta   90.00
_cell.angle_gamma   90.00
#
_symmetry.space_group_name_H-M   'P 1'
#
loop_
_entity.id
_entity.type
_entity.pdbx_description
1 polymer ?
#
loop_
_entity_poly.entity_id
_entity_poly.type
_entity_poly.pdbx_seq_one_letter_code
_entity_poly.pdbx_strand_id
1 'polypeptide(L)'
;MDRKLVAAAVLGLFGLSCHTITEELPPSKPSTIGPAPVPVLVVPVPVPTPTPTPAAPAPNQPTTPTPTPPPPSSNSCGLPAGTGSGNNCPYERASFQDAVEQAIDNTIRNNPSIFDMRDNTCPQGCPRVLNSDAYWAAVTREIQRLGYCATNDGEELAVKNTNAWNDQYDIIAGSGYVRRGAGSYRSTCHPAWF
;
A
#
# COMPACT_ATOMS: atom_id res chain seq x y z
N MET A 1 -26.49 -51.62 -11.67
CA MET A 1 -26.22 -51.55 -13.12
C MET A 1 -25.00 -50.66 -13.31
N ASP A 2 -23.87 -51.32 -13.13
CA ASP A 2 -22.51 -50.81 -13.11
C ASP A 2 -22.00 -50.48 -14.51
N ARG A 3 -21.48 -49.27 -14.72
CA ARG A 3 -20.62 -48.94 -15.87
C ARG A 3 -19.38 -48.18 -15.42
N LYS A 4 -18.43 -49.00 -14.95
CA LYS A 4 -16.99 -49.03 -15.28
C LYS A 4 -16.30 -47.72 -15.67
N LEU A 5 -15.35 -47.36 -14.80
CA LEU A 5 -14.18 -46.52 -15.05
C LEU A 5 -13.47 -46.87 -16.38
N VAL A 6 -13.02 -45.84 -17.09
CA VAL A 6 -11.86 -45.92 -17.99
C VAL A 6 -10.88 -44.84 -17.54
N ALA A 7 -9.81 -45.27 -16.88
CA ALA A 7 -8.65 -44.46 -16.56
C ALA A 7 -7.73 -44.44 -17.78
N ALA A 8 -7.47 -43.25 -18.32
CA ALA A 8 -6.39 -43.03 -19.28
C ALA A 8 -5.24 -42.33 -18.53
N ALA A 9 -4.19 -43.08 -18.24
CA ALA A 9 -2.94 -42.57 -17.70
C ALA A 9 -2.15 -41.89 -18.82
N VAL A 10 -1.91 -40.58 -18.70
CA VAL A 10 -0.93 -39.86 -19.52
C VAL A 10 0.26 -39.55 -18.62
N LEU A 11 1.30 -40.38 -18.72
CA LEU A 11 2.63 -40.08 -18.21
C LEU A 11 3.26 -39.01 -19.12
N GLY A 12 3.25 -37.77 -18.66
CA GLY A 12 4.03 -36.67 -19.24
C GLY A 12 5.13 -36.26 -18.27
N LEU A 13 6.32 -36.86 -18.43
CA LEU A 13 7.55 -36.36 -17.81
C LEU A 13 7.94 -35.04 -18.50
N PHE A 14 7.71 -33.91 -17.84
CA PHE A 14 8.38 -32.65 -18.16
C PHE A 14 9.19 -32.21 -16.95
N GLY A 15 10.43 -32.71 -16.89
CA GLY A 15 11.47 -32.10 -16.07
C GLY A 15 11.89 -30.78 -16.73
N LEU A 16 11.37 -29.68 -16.24
CA LEU A 16 11.91 -28.34 -16.50
C LEU A 16 12.80 -27.97 -15.31
N SER A 17 14.09 -28.10 -15.54
CA SER A 17 15.19 -27.76 -14.64
C SER A 17 15.15 -26.28 -14.27
N CYS A 18 15.19 -25.98 -12.98
CA CYS A 18 15.50 -24.65 -12.45
C CYS A 18 16.94 -24.28 -12.85
N HIS A 19 17.11 -23.41 -13.85
CA HIS A 19 18.41 -22.78 -14.10
C HIS A 19 18.53 -21.57 -13.17
N THR A 20 19.31 -21.73 -12.09
CA THR A 20 19.77 -20.62 -11.26
C THR A 20 20.76 -19.80 -12.07
N ILE A 21 20.44 -18.52 -12.32
CA ILE A 21 21.39 -17.54 -12.86
C ILE A 21 22.25 -17.08 -11.68
N THR A 22 23.43 -17.66 -11.52
CA THR A 22 24.54 -17.03 -10.80
C THR A 22 25.19 -16.04 -11.75
N GLU A 23 24.92 -14.74 -11.56
CA GLU A 23 25.75 -13.68 -12.17
C GLU A 23 27.15 -13.74 -11.55
N GLU A 24 28.11 -14.27 -12.29
CA GLU A 24 29.53 -14.10 -12.01
C GLU A 24 29.92 -12.65 -12.30
N LEU A 25 30.19 -11.88 -11.24
CA LEU A 25 30.84 -10.58 -11.34
C LEU A 25 32.26 -10.75 -11.93
N PRO A 26 32.64 -10.01 -12.98
CA PRO A 26 33.97 -10.13 -13.56
C PRO A 26 35.05 -9.67 -12.56
N PRO A 27 36.20 -10.37 -12.48
CA PRO A 27 37.30 -9.97 -11.61
C PRO A 27 37.88 -8.63 -12.07
N SER A 28 37.87 -7.66 -11.17
CA SER A 28 38.51 -6.36 -11.37
C SER A 28 40.03 -6.51 -11.36
N LYS A 29 40.69 -6.16 -12.47
CA LYS A 29 42.15 -6.12 -12.56
C LYS A 29 42.69 -4.95 -11.72
N PRO A 30 43.74 -5.14 -10.90
CA PRO A 30 44.43 -4.03 -10.27
C PRO A 30 45.26 -3.27 -11.33
N SER A 31 44.93 -1.99 -11.54
CA SER A 31 45.75 -1.08 -12.36
C SER A 31 46.98 -0.66 -11.55
N THR A 32 48.14 -1.18 -11.96
CA THR A 32 49.45 -0.69 -11.51
C THR A 32 49.76 0.63 -12.20
N ILE A 33 49.58 1.75 -11.51
CA ILE A 33 50.04 3.07 -11.97
C ILE A 33 51.28 3.42 -11.15
N GLY A 34 52.44 3.42 -11.80
CA GLY A 34 53.70 3.89 -11.23
C GLY A 34 53.73 5.42 -11.08
N PRO A 35 54.49 5.96 -10.14
CA PRO A 35 54.56 7.40 -9.90
C PRO A 35 55.45 8.09 -10.94
N ALA A 36 54.89 9.08 -11.64
CA ALA A 36 55.66 10.06 -12.41
C ALA A 36 56.07 11.24 -11.49
N PRO A 37 57.27 11.83 -11.67
CA PRO A 37 57.71 12.96 -10.87
C PRO A 37 56.95 14.25 -11.26
N VAL A 38 56.33 14.89 -10.27
CA VAL A 38 55.62 16.17 -10.38
C VAL A 38 56.57 17.34 -10.08
N PRO A 39 56.60 18.42 -10.90
CA PRO A 39 57.38 19.61 -10.60
C PRO A 39 56.76 20.44 -9.47
N VAL A 40 57.58 20.83 -8.49
CA VAL A 40 57.19 21.60 -7.32
C VAL A 40 57.17 23.09 -7.67
N LEU A 41 55.97 23.68 -7.75
CA LEU A 41 55.77 25.13 -7.85
C LEU A 41 55.64 25.72 -6.44
N VAL A 42 56.61 26.53 -6.04
CA VAL A 42 56.59 27.23 -4.73
C VAL A 42 55.77 28.51 -4.86
N VAL A 43 54.57 28.51 -4.29
CA VAL A 43 53.70 29.69 -4.18
C VAL A 43 53.83 30.25 -2.76
N PRO A 44 54.07 31.57 -2.57
CA PRO A 44 54.07 32.18 -1.23
C PRO A 44 52.70 32.07 -0.57
N VAL A 45 52.65 31.48 0.62
CA VAL A 45 51.43 31.32 1.43
C VAL A 45 51.14 32.65 2.15
N PRO A 46 49.96 33.27 1.93
CA PRO A 46 49.56 34.46 2.68
C PRO A 46 49.27 34.12 4.15
N VAL A 47 49.75 34.98 5.04
CA VAL A 47 49.55 34.89 6.49
C VAL A 47 48.06 35.03 6.82
N PRO A 48 47.45 34.14 7.63
CA PRO A 48 46.02 34.20 7.92
C PRO A 48 45.67 35.38 8.84
N THR A 49 44.73 36.20 8.37
CA THR A 49 44.00 37.19 9.17
C THR A 49 43.13 36.48 10.22
N PRO A 50 43.05 36.96 11.48
CA PRO A 50 42.18 36.37 12.49
C PRO A 50 40.72 36.40 12.04
N THR A 51 40.10 35.22 12.01
CA THR A 51 38.68 35.04 11.69
C THR A 51 37.84 35.45 12.89
N PRO A 52 36.80 36.28 12.74
CA PRO A 52 35.89 36.59 13.84
C PRO A 52 35.15 35.32 14.29
N THR A 53 35.15 35.08 15.60
CA THR A 53 34.42 33.99 16.26
C THR A 53 32.93 34.02 15.89
N PRO A 54 32.35 32.91 15.39
CA PRO A 54 30.92 32.81 15.15
C PRO A 54 30.11 33.02 16.44
N ALA A 55 29.07 33.85 16.38
CA ALA A 55 28.12 34.02 17.46
C ALA A 55 27.36 32.71 17.73
N ALA A 56 27.09 32.43 19.01
CA ALA A 56 26.38 31.24 19.45
C ALA A 56 24.97 31.14 18.85
N PRO A 57 24.45 29.94 18.53
CA PRO A 57 23.09 29.76 18.02
C PRO A 57 22.05 30.17 19.08
N ALA A 58 21.01 30.88 18.65
CA ALA A 58 19.87 31.20 19.50
C ALA A 58 19.08 29.93 19.88
N PRO A 59 18.42 29.87 21.04
CA PRO A 59 17.59 28.74 21.45
C PRO A 59 16.45 28.48 20.46
N ASN A 60 16.33 27.24 19.99
CA ASN A 60 15.23 26.79 19.14
C ASN A 60 13.90 26.94 19.90
N GLN A 61 13.01 27.81 19.43
CA GLN A 61 11.65 27.89 19.97
C GLN A 61 10.82 26.69 19.49
N PRO A 62 9.97 26.10 20.34
CA PRO A 62 9.02 25.07 19.93
C PRO A 62 8.05 25.63 18.88
N THR A 63 8.00 25.01 17.70
CA THR A 63 6.96 25.30 16.70
C THR A 63 5.63 24.75 17.20
N THR A 64 4.69 25.64 17.50
CA THR A 64 3.29 25.28 17.78
C THR A 64 2.72 24.49 16.60
N PRO A 65 2.13 23.30 16.81
CA PRO A 65 1.54 22.53 15.72
C PRO A 65 0.37 23.32 15.10
N THR A 66 0.41 23.47 13.78
CA THR A 66 -0.71 24.03 13.01
C THR A 66 -1.94 23.13 13.23
N PRO A 67 -3.10 23.69 13.62
CA PRO A 67 -4.31 22.90 13.78
C PRO A 67 -4.69 22.25 12.43
N THR A 68 -4.86 20.94 12.45
CA THR A 68 -5.39 20.18 11.33
C THR A 68 -6.77 20.74 10.95
N PRO A 69 -7.04 21.02 9.66
CA PRO A 69 -8.35 21.46 9.22
C PRO A 69 -9.45 20.52 9.70
N PRO A 70 -10.63 21.04 10.11
CA PRO A 70 -11.75 20.19 10.48
C PRO A 70 -12.12 19.26 9.30
N PRO A 71 -12.46 17.99 9.58
CA PRO A 71 -12.85 17.06 8.52
C PRO A 71 -14.09 17.59 7.78
N PRO A 72 -14.16 17.42 6.44
CA PRO A 72 -15.31 17.86 5.66
C PRO A 72 -16.60 17.18 6.16
N SER A 73 -17.64 17.98 6.32
CA SER A 73 -18.92 17.61 6.94
C SER A 73 -19.81 16.73 6.05
N SER A 74 -19.93 15.46 6.46
CA SER A 74 -21.13 14.61 6.57
C SER A 74 -22.15 14.43 5.43
N ASN A 75 -21.82 14.68 4.16
CA ASN A 75 -22.44 13.97 3.02
C ASN A 75 -21.32 13.66 2.01
N SER A 76 -20.42 12.75 2.40
CA SER A 76 -19.13 12.59 1.73
C SER A 76 -19.21 11.96 0.35
N CYS A 77 -20.26 11.18 0.07
CA CYS A 77 -20.58 10.72 -1.26
C CYS A 77 -21.52 11.74 -1.92
N GLY A 78 -20.98 12.69 -2.67
CA GLY A 78 -21.78 13.69 -3.41
C GLY A 78 -22.61 13.12 -4.58
N LEU A 79 -22.84 11.81 -4.61
CA LEU A 79 -23.58 11.10 -5.66
C LEU A 79 -24.92 10.57 -5.11
N PRO A 80 -25.96 10.48 -5.95
CA PRO A 80 -27.19 9.79 -5.54
C PRO A 80 -26.95 8.29 -5.36
N ALA A 81 -27.92 7.62 -4.74
CA ALA A 81 -27.91 6.16 -4.66
C ALA A 81 -27.85 5.53 -6.07
N GLY A 82 -27.16 4.41 -6.17
CA GLY A 82 -27.08 3.56 -7.33
C GLY A 82 -28.39 2.83 -7.62
N THR A 83 -28.48 2.25 -8.81
CA THR A 83 -29.67 1.51 -9.27
C THR A 83 -29.37 0.03 -9.56
N GLY A 84 -28.13 -0.41 -9.35
CA GLY A 84 -27.72 -1.79 -9.49
C GLY A 84 -28.31 -2.69 -8.41
N SER A 85 -28.41 -3.98 -8.68
CA SER A 85 -28.97 -4.95 -7.73
C SER A 85 -27.95 -5.49 -6.73
N GLY A 86 -26.65 -5.28 -6.96
CA GLY A 86 -25.56 -5.89 -6.19
C GLY A 86 -25.35 -7.39 -6.45
N ASN A 87 -26.14 -7.99 -7.35
CA ASN A 87 -26.08 -9.42 -7.65
C ASN A 87 -25.36 -9.71 -8.96
N ASN A 88 -24.69 -10.88 -9.04
CA ASN A 88 -24.01 -11.37 -10.23
C ASN A 88 -22.96 -10.39 -10.81
N CYS A 89 -22.27 -9.66 -9.93
CA CYS A 89 -21.22 -8.75 -10.33
C CYS A 89 -19.99 -9.53 -10.85
N PRO A 90 -19.49 -9.27 -12.07
CA PRO A 90 -18.32 -9.95 -12.61
C PRO A 90 -17.04 -9.66 -11.82
N TYR A 91 -16.10 -10.61 -11.83
CA TYR A 91 -14.72 -10.36 -11.43
C TYR A 91 -13.98 -9.67 -12.58
N GLU A 92 -13.60 -8.41 -12.40
CA GLU A 92 -12.90 -7.61 -13.39
C GLU A 92 -11.54 -7.14 -12.85
N ARG A 93 -11.23 -5.84 -12.97
CA ARG A 93 -10.02 -5.23 -12.44
C ARG A 93 -10.40 -4.16 -11.43
N ALA A 94 -9.80 -4.26 -10.25
CA ALA A 94 -9.91 -3.23 -9.23
C ALA A 94 -9.48 -1.86 -9.77
N SER A 95 -10.41 -0.91 -9.74
CA SER A 95 -10.22 0.49 -10.14
C SER A 95 -9.88 1.38 -8.94
N PHE A 96 -10.26 0.99 -7.73
CA PHE A 96 -10.01 1.75 -6.50
C PHE A 96 -9.00 1.10 -5.54
N GLN A 97 -8.18 0.14 -5.99
CA GLN A 97 -7.27 -0.59 -5.11
C GLN A 97 -6.35 0.35 -4.32
N ASP A 98 -5.74 1.33 -4.99
CA ASP A 98 -4.82 2.27 -4.34
C ASP A 98 -5.51 3.12 -3.27
N ALA A 99 -6.77 3.52 -3.51
CA ALA A 99 -7.55 4.25 -2.54
C ALA A 99 -7.90 3.38 -1.32
N VAL A 100 -8.25 2.11 -1.55
CA VAL A 100 -8.49 1.11 -0.50
C VAL A 100 -7.25 0.89 0.35
N GLU A 101 -6.09 0.64 -0.26
CA GLU A 101 -4.84 0.46 0.49
C GLU A 101 -4.48 1.71 1.30
N GLN A 102 -4.61 2.90 0.71
CA GLN A 102 -4.34 4.15 1.41
C GLN A 102 -5.30 4.37 2.58
N ALA A 103 -6.58 4.03 2.42
CA ALA A 103 -7.57 4.13 3.50
C ALA A 103 -7.28 3.15 4.64
N ILE A 104 -6.85 1.93 4.32
CA ILE A 104 -6.41 0.94 5.32
C ILE A 104 -5.18 1.46 6.07
N ASP A 105 -4.17 1.98 5.36
CA ASP A 105 -2.96 2.54 5.96
C ASP A 105 -3.26 3.69 6.92
N ASN A 106 -4.12 4.62 6.49
CA ASN A 106 -4.55 5.73 7.34
C ASN A 106 -5.34 5.22 8.55
N THR A 107 -6.20 4.22 8.37
CA THR A 107 -6.99 3.65 9.44
C THR A 107 -6.11 3.01 10.51
N ILE A 108 -5.13 2.18 10.11
CA ILE A 108 -4.16 1.55 11.03
C ILE A 108 -3.35 2.62 11.76
N ARG A 109 -2.85 3.61 11.04
CA ARG A 109 -2.03 4.69 11.62
C ARG A 109 -2.81 5.53 12.63
N ASN A 110 -4.05 5.89 12.31
CA ASN A 110 -4.83 6.84 13.09
C ASN A 110 -5.64 6.17 14.21
N ASN A 111 -5.90 4.86 14.11
CA ASN A 111 -6.74 4.12 15.05
C ASN A 111 -6.07 2.81 15.50
N PRO A 112 -4.82 2.83 16.00
CA PRO A 112 -4.08 1.60 16.30
C PRO A 112 -4.75 0.71 17.35
N SER A 113 -5.64 1.25 18.19
CA SER A 113 -6.37 0.51 19.23
C SER A 113 -7.42 -0.48 18.70
N ILE A 114 -7.81 -0.41 17.44
CA ILE A 114 -8.76 -1.37 16.84
C ILE A 114 -8.06 -2.65 16.32
N PHE A 115 -6.74 -2.73 16.46
CA PHE A 115 -5.90 -3.80 15.96
C PHE A 115 -5.01 -4.39 17.06
N ASP A 116 -4.66 -5.67 16.94
CA ASP A 116 -3.47 -6.21 17.61
C ASP A 116 -2.26 -6.03 16.70
N MET A 117 -1.49 -4.98 16.96
CA MET A 117 -0.33 -4.63 16.15
C MET A 117 0.84 -5.60 16.30
N ARG A 118 0.80 -6.50 17.30
CA ARG A 118 1.84 -7.53 17.50
C ARG A 118 1.55 -8.80 16.70
N ASP A 119 0.30 -9.01 16.32
CA ASP A 119 -0.16 -10.17 15.57
C ASP A 119 -0.43 -9.76 14.11
N ASN A 120 0.56 -10.00 13.24
CA ASN A 120 0.56 -9.52 11.87
C ASN A 120 0.93 -10.65 10.90
N THR A 121 0.16 -10.78 9.82
CA THR A 121 0.26 -11.89 8.87
C THR A 121 0.94 -11.55 7.56
N CYS A 122 1.30 -10.28 7.32
CA CYS A 122 1.95 -9.87 6.07
C CYS A 122 3.02 -8.77 6.29
N PRO A 123 4.06 -8.71 5.44
CA PRO A 123 5.09 -7.67 5.51
C PRO A 123 4.56 -6.24 5.38
N GLN A 124 3.44 -6.06 4.68
CA GLN A 124 2.84 -4.74 4.42
C GLN A 124 1.99 -4.20 5.59
N GLY A 125 1.83 -4.96 6.67
CA GLY A 125 0.97 -4.56 7.80
C GLY A 125 -0.46 -5.07 7.65
N CYS A 126 -0.65 -6.35 7.96
CA CYS A 126 -1.94 -7.04 8.04
C CYS A 126 -2.23 -7.47 9.50
N PRO A 127 -2.42 -6.51 10.43
CA PRO A 127 -2.64 -6.84 11.83
C PRO A 127 -3.99 -7.53 12.06
N ARG A 128 -4.12 -8.26 13.17
CA ARG A 128 -5.38 -8.83 13.62
C ARG A 128 -6.36 -7.70 13.93
N VAL A 129 -7.59 -7.79 13.41
CA VAL A 129 -8.66 -6.83 13.71
C VAL A 129 -9.33 -7.22 15.02
N LEU A 130 -9.29 -6.34 16.02
CA LEU A 130 -9.92 -6.55 17.33
C LEU A 130 -11.37 -6.07 17.36
N ASN A 131 -11.68 -5.05 16.57
CA ASN A 131 -13.01 -4.48 16.45
C ASN A 131 -13.35 -4.25 14.97
N SER A 132 -14.05 -5.21 14.37
CA SER A 132 -14.41 -5.21 12.96
C SER A 132 -15.31 -4.04 12.60
N ASP A 133 -16.31 -3.72 13.42
CA ASP A 133 -17.25 -2.61 13.15
C ASP A 133 -16.52 -1.27 13.10
N ALA A 134 -15.61 -1.04 14.05
CA ALA A 134 -14.80 0.18 14.07
C ALA A 134 -13.86 0.26 12.86
N TYR A 135 -13.30 -0.87 12.43
CA TYR A 135 -12.43 -0.94 11.25
C TYR A 135 -13.20 -0.65 9.95
N TRP A 136 -14.34 -1.30 9.72
CA TRP A 136 -15.20 -1.02 8.56
C TRP A 136 -15.63 0.44 8.50
N ALA A 137 -16.09 1.00 9.63
CA ALA A 137 -16.53 2.38 9.69
C ALA A 137 -15.36 3.36 9.45
N ALA A 138 -14.16 3.05 9.96
CA ALA A 138 -12.98 3.90 9.76
C ALA A 138 -12.47 3.88 8.32
N VAL A 139 -12.36 2.71 7.69
CA VAL A 139 -11.93 2.59 6.29
C VAL A 139 -12.94 3.27 5.36
N THR A 140 -14.24 3.06 5.59
CA THR A 140 -15.31 3.74 4.82
C THR A 140 -15.15 5.27 4.89
N ARG A 141 -14.93 5.82 6.10
CA ARG A 141 -14.71 7.27 6.28
C ARG A 141 -13.42 7.76 5.61
N GLU A 142 -12.35 6.99 5.64
CA GLU A 142 -11.10 7.36 4.97
C GLU A 142 -11.27 7.38 3.44
N ILE A 143 -11.95 6.40 2.84
CA ILE A 143 -12.27 6.42 1.39
C ILE A 143 -13.09 7.65 1.02
N GLN A 144 -14.08 7.96 1.84
CA GLN A 144 -14.89 9.16 1.72
C GLN A 144 -14.07 10.44 1.82
N ARG A 145 -13.08 10.50 2.72
CA ARG A 145 -12.14 11.61 2.84
C ARG A 145 -11.20 11.73 1.62
N LEU A 146 -10.92 10.62 0.93
CA LEU A 146 -10.18 10.61 -0.33
C LEU A 146 -11.00 11.07 -1.54
N GLY A 147 -12.29 11.40 -1.34
CA GLY A 147 -13.17 11.96 -2.38
C GLY A 147 -14.02 10.93 -3.13
N TYR A 148 -14.03 9.67 -2.66
CA TYR A 148 -14.84 8.61 -3.25
C TYR A 148 -16.11 8.35 -2.44
N CYS A 149 -17.09 7.74 -3.08
CA CYS A 149 -18.23 7.16 -2.38
C CYS A 149 -17.88 5.78 -1.87
N ALA A 150 -18.20 5.49 -0.62
CA ALA A 150 -18.08 4.14 -0.08
C ALA A 150 -19.19 3.80 0.91
N THR A 151 -19.54 2.52 0.93
CA THR A 151 -20.43 1.90 1.92
C THR A 151 -19.95 0.50 2.27
N ASN A 152 -20.39 -0.04 3.40
CA ASN A 152 -20.24 -1.43 3.78
C ASN A 152 -21.63 -2.09 3.72
N ASP A 153 -21.78 -3.20 3.00
CA ASP A 153 -23.03 -3.97 2.95
C ASP A 153 -23.16 -5.03 4.08
N GLY A 154 -22.14 -5.16 4.92
CA GLY A 154 -22.04 -6.13 6.00
C GLY A 154 -21.02 -7.23 5.72
N GLU A 155 -20.57 -7.38 4.48
CA GLU A 155 -19.57 -8.37 4.06
C GLU A 155 -18.44 -7.73 3.24
N GLU A 156 -18.76 -6.75 2.39
CA GLU A 156 -17.83 -6.10 1.47
C GLU A 156 -17.92 -4.56 1.55
N LEU A 157 -16.77 -3.91 1.36
CA LEU A 157 -16.65 -2.48 1.12
C LEU A 157 -16.91 -2.21 -0.36
N ALA A 158 -17.93 -1.44 -0.64
CA ALA A 158 -18.26 -0.96 -1.97
C ALA A 158 -17.65 0.43 -2.19
N VAL A 159 -17.01 0.66 -3.34
CA VAL A 159 -16.41 1.96 -3.68
C VAL A 159 -16.81 2.40 -5.09
N LYS A 160 -17.22 3.67 -5.24
CA LYS A 160 -17.57 4.27 -6.54
C LYS A 160 -17.15 5.74 -6.62
N ASN A 161 -17.03 6.24 -7.84
CA ASN A 161 -16.92 7.68 -8.15
C ASN A 161 -17.95 8.14 -9.20
N THR A 162 -18.78 7.22 -9.70
CA THR A 162 -19.94 7.47 -10.57
C THR A 162 -21.03 6.45 -10.23
N ASN A 163 -22.25 6.60 -10.74
CA ASN A 163 -23.30 5.57 -10.59
C ASN A 163 -23.29 4.52 -11.70
N ALA A 164 -22.34 4.59 -12.64
CA ALA A 164 -22.24 3.62 -13.72
C ALA A 164 -21.73 2.25 -13.24
N TRP A 165 -20.96 2.23 -12.15
CA TRP A 165 -20.40 1.02 -11.56
C TRP A 165 -19.81 1.29 -10.17
N ASN A 166 -19.59 0.21 -9.41
CA ASN A 166 -18.78 0.23 -8.19
C ASN A 166 -17.93 -1.03 -8.09
N ASP A 167 -16.77 -0.93 -7.44
CA ASP A 167 -16.00 -2.12 -7.04
C ASP A 167 -16.41 -2.59 -5.66
N GLN A 168 -16.22 -3.88 -5.40
CA GLN A 168 -16.39 -4.55 -4.12
C GLN A 168 -15.05 -5.05 -3.59
N TYR A 169 -14.82 -4.86 -2.29
CA TYR A 169 -13.60 -5.28 -1.60
C TYR A 169 -13.92 -5.96 -0.27
N ASP A 170 -13.31 -7.12 -0.05
CA ASP A 170 -13.24 -7.73 1.26
C ASP A 170 -11.91 -7.31 1.91
N ILE A 171 -12.01 -6.51 2.98
CA ILE A 171 -10.85 -5.94 3.69
C ILE A 171 -10.55 -6.64 5.02
N ILE A 172 -11.30 -7.70 5.38
CA ILE A 172 -11.03 -8.55 6.55
C ILE A 172 -10.99 -10.01 6.10
N ALA A 173 -9.82 -10.63 6.14
CA ALA A 173 -9.70 -12.04 5.82
C ALA A 173 -10.53 -12.87 6.81
N GLY A 174 -11.06 -14.03 6.37
CA GLY A 174 -11.83 -14.93 7.26
C GLY A 174 -11.08 -15.40 8.51
N SER A 175 -9.75 -15.27 8.54
CA SER A 175 -8.91 -15.48 9.72
C SER A 175 -8.92 -14.31 10.73
N GLY A 176 -9.61 -13.20 10.44
CA GLY A 176 -9.75 -12.02 11.30
C GLY A 176 -8.61 -11.00 11.18
N TYR A 177 -7.83 -11.02 10.10
CA TYR A 177 -6.75 -10.08 9.85
C TYR A 177 -7.12 -9.09 8.75
N VAL A 178 -6.52 -7.90 8.77
CA VAL A 178 -6.60 -6.95 7.67
C VAL A 178 -6.22 -7.64 6.35
N ARG A 179 -7.06 -7.48 5.32
CA ARG A 179 -6.85 -8.05 3.98
C ARG A 179 -6.47 -6.95 2.99
N ARG A 180 -5.42 -7.20 2.21
CA ARG A 180 -4.79 -6.23 1.31
C ARG A 180 -4.51 -6.80 -0.09
N GLY A 181 -4.15 -5.91 -1.00
CA GLY A 181 -3.69 -6.18 -2.35
C GLY A 181 -4.76 -6.79 -3.24
N ALA A 182 -4.33 -7.46 -4.32
CA ALA A 182 -5.24 -8.15 -5.24
C ALA A 182 -6.14 -9.18 -4.55
N GLY A 183 -5.70 -9.66 -3.37
CA GLY A 183 -6.47 -10.55 -2.52
C GLY A 183 -7.63 -9.89 -1.79
N SER A 184 -7.86 -8.57 -1.85
CA SER A 184 -9.05 -7.91 -1.26
C SER A 184 -10.17 -7.66 -2.27
N TYR A 185 -9.85 -7.39 -3.53
CA TYR A 185 -10.86 -7.18 -4.58
C TYR A 185 -11.76 -8.40 -4.81
N ARG A 186 -13.05 -8.16 -5.04
CA ARG A 186 -14.10 -9.19 -5.16
C ARG A 186 -14.80 -9.14 -6.51
N SER A 187 -15.30 -7.99 -6.92
CA SER A 187 -16.08 -7.84 -8.14
C SER A 187 -16.27 -6.38 -8.52
N THR A 188 -16.80 -6.14 -9.71
CA THR A 188 -17.28 -4.84 -10.16
C THR A 188 -18.75 -4.98 -10.55
N CYS A 189 -19.62 -4.16 -9.97
CA CYS A 189 -21.05 -4.19 -10.20
C CYS A 189 -21.47 -3.12 -11.22
N HIS A 190 -22.37 -3.49 -12.14
CA HIS A 190 -22.92 -2.61 -13.17
C HIS A 190 -24.45 -2.70 -13.21
N PRO A 191 -25.19 -1.60 -13.02
CA PRO A 191 -24.75 -0.31 -12.49
C PRO A 191 -24.20 -0.40 -11.06
N ALA A 192 -23.70 0.72 -10.52
CA ALA A 192 -23.40 0.79 -9.09
C ALA A 192 -24.64 0.42 -8.27
N TRP A 193 -24.50 -0.46 -7.28
CA TRP A 193 -25.64 -0.97 -6.52
C TRP A 193 -26.05 -0.09 -5.34
N PHE A 194 -25.10 0.71 -4.84
CA PHE A 194 -25.31 1.78 -3.86
C PHE A 194 -25.05 3.12 -4.51
#